data_AF-A0AA38JIS1-F1
#
_entry.id   AF-A0AA38JIS1-F1
#
_cell.length_a   1.000
_cell.length_b   1.000
_cell.length_c   1.000
_cell.angle_alpha   90.00
_cell.angle_beta   90.00
_cell.angle_gamma   90.00
#
_symmetry.space_group_name_H-M   'P 1'
#
loop_
_entity.id
_entity.type
_entity.pdbx_description
1 polymer ?
#
loop_
_entity_poly.entity_id
_entity_poly.type
_entity_poly.pdbx_seq_one_letter_code
_entity_poly.pdbx_strand_id
1 'polypeptide(L)'
;MPCNGDTSQTCGGPNRIDVYWDGDLNVPSSPPTLYQSYWTYSGCFVDNTSQRTLITQVEPPSSSVSPPTCADTCAFYGYTTMGTEFGGECWCGNDTGSAAQVADTECAMTCNANRDYFCGDADRLSVYYNNPPQETYSSECLDLNVPSWLNISNFTLFASPKEPPTSSGGWEGSTLHIIDILVDGDATYSLISACQDCNVTWLGLSFSGTGAGYLIPSVSSPEGAPPMLSLNLIAGISVVFQTRATIPNDLPDYPNFCTVANPYPSGSGYSPTDGPVLQGDYHADAWAMCPNISAVPANRLDLVSQPQPDHPNYNVEECIPVDVWVE
;
A
#
# COMPACT_ATOMS: atom_id res chain seq x y z
N MET A 1 12.43 -8.84 -47.62
CA MET A 1 11.91 -10.05 -48.29
C MET A 1 10.55 -10.34 -47.69
N PRO A 2 9.51 -10.66 -48.48
CA PRO A 2 8.20 -10.99 -47.92
C PRO A 2 8.28 -12.18 -46.96
N CYS A 3 7.50 -12.14 -45.89
CA CYS A 3 7.41 -13.27 -44.97
C CYS A 3 6.71 -14.46 -45.65
N ASN A 4 7.16 -15.70 -45.36
CA ASN A 4 6.51 -16.91 -45.87
C ASN A 4 5.08 -17.10 -45.30
N GLY A 5 4.83 -16.63 -44.08
CA GLY A 5 3.53 -16.74 -43.41
C GLY A 5 2.53 -15.64 -43.79
N ASP A 6 3.03 -14.47 -44.20
CA ASP A 6 2.22 -13.34 -44.64
C ASP A 6 3.03 -12.49 -45.64
N THR A 7 2.70 -12.61 -46.92
CA THR A 7 3.43 -11.90 -47.97
C THR A 7 3.21 -10.38 -47.96
N SER A 8 2.29 -9.88 -47.13
CA SER A 8 2.08 -8.44 -46.94
C SER A 8 3.07 -7.80 -45.96
N GLN A 9 3.82 -8.60 -45.20
CA GLN A 9 4.85 -8.15 -44.27
C GLN A 9 6.26 -8.38 -44.82
N THR A 10 7.23 -7.61 -44.32
CA THR A 10 8.66 -7.83 -44.57
C THR A 10 9.28 -8.67 -43.45
N CYS A 11 10.22 -9.55 -43.79
CA CYS A 11 10.94 -10.42 -42.87
C CYS A 11 12.45 -10.41 -43.17
N GLY A 12 13.07 -9.22 -43.12
CA GLY A 12 14.51 -9.03 -43.30
C GLY A 12 14.98 -9.16 -44.75
N GLY A 13 16.27 -9.39 -44.96
CA GLY A 13 16.92 -9.50 -46.27
C GLY A 13 18.24 -10.26 -46.25
N PRO A 14 18.91 -10.46 -47.41
CA PRO A 14 20.23 -11.09 -47.44
C PRO A 14 21.22 -10.32 -46.54
N ASN A 15 21.69 -10.99 -45.47
CA ASN A 15 22.52 -10.40 -44.41
C ASN A 15 21.90 -9.16 -43.73
N ARG A 16 20.57 -9.11 -43.59
CA ARG A 16 19.84 -8.02 -42.91
C ARG A 16 18.69 -8.60 -42.09
N ILE A 17 18.49 -8.09 -40.89
CA ILE A 17 17.38 -8.42 -40.01
C ILE A 17 16.44 -7.22 -39.90
N ASP A 18 15.14 -7.47 -39.98
CA ASP A 18 14.13 -6.50 -39.56
C ASP A 18 13.91 -6.73 -38.06
N VAL A 19 14.05 -5.68 -37.25
CA VAL A 19 13.87 -5.74 -35.79
C VAL A 19 12.51 -5.14 -35.46
N TYR A 20 11.69 -5.90 -34.73
CA TYR A 20 10.36 -5.49 -34.29
C TYR A 20 10.36 -5.32 -32.78
N TRP A 21 9.62 -4.33 -32.30
CA TRP A 21 9.45 -4.01 -30.90
C TRP A 21 7.95 -3.88 -30.64
N ASP A 22 7.46 -4.48 -29.55
CA ASP A 22 6.04 -4.59 -29.18
C ASP A 22 5.49 -3.35 -28.47
N GLY A 23 6.33 -2.34 -28.24
CA GLY A 23 5.95 -1.09 -27.59
C GLY A 23 6.15 -1.10 -26.08
N ASP A 24 6.59 -2.22 -25.48
CA ASP A 24 6.91 -2.29 -24.05
C ASP A 24 8.42 -2.11 -23.86
N LEU A 25 8.83 -0.95 -23.35
CA LEU A 25 10.23 -0.65 -23.02
C LEU A 25 10.41 -0.86 -21.52
N ASN A 26 10.23 -2.10 -21.06
CA ASN A 26 10.77 -2.49 -19.75
C ASN A 26 12.29 -2.60 -19.90
N VAL A 27 12.95 -1.43 -19.99
CA VAL A 27 14.40 -1.33 -19.91
C VAL A 27 14.75 -1.76 -18.49
N PRO A 28 15.56 -2.81 -18.31
CA PRO A 28 15.94 -3.23 -16.98
C PRO A 28 16.54 -2.06 -16.22
N SER A 29 16.13 -1.88 -14.97
CA SER A 29 16.62 -0.78 -14.16
C SER A 29 16.83 -1.23 -12.73
N SER A 30 17.67 -0.48 -12.01
CA SER A 30 17.65 -0.45 -10.56
C SER A 30 16.68 0.67 -10.18
N PRO A 31 15.40 0.37 -9.90
CA PRO A 31 14.43 1.42 -9.59
C PRO A 31 14.93 2.22 -8.37
N PRO A 32 14.84 3.56 -8.41
CA PRO A 32 15.32 4.41 -7.31
C PRO A 32 14.71 4.01 -5.97
N THR A 33 13.43 3.65 -5.98
CA THR A 33 12.67 3.13 -4.85
C THR A 33 11.92 1.89 -5.28
N LEU A 34 12.02 0.82 -4.50
CA LEU A 34 11.21 -0.37 -4.69
C LEU A 34 9.82 -0.11 -4.09
N TYR A 35 8.83 0.07 -4.97
CA TYR A 35 7.42 0.25 -4.60
C TYR A 35 7.00 -0.83 -3.61
N GLN A 36 6.32 -0.44 -2.54
CA GLN A 36 5.89 -1.31 -1.45
C GLN A 36 7.02 -2.01 -0.67
N SER A 37 8.27 -1.53 -0.60
CA SER A 37 9.29 -2.20 0.25
C SER A 37 10.12 -1.25 1.14
N TYR A 38 10.01 0.07 0.97
CA TYR A 38 10.85 1.09 1.63
C TYR A 38 12.35 1.05 1.29
N TRP A 39 12.76 0.17 0.37
CA TRP A 39 14.14 0.05 -0.05
C TRP A 39 14.47 1.03 -1.18
N THR A 40 15.53 1.81 -0.98
CA THR A 40 16.05 2.78 -1.95
C THR A 40 17.36 2.26 -2.53
N TYR A 41 17.50 2.27 -3.86
CA TYR A 41 18.75 1.90 -4.50
C TYR A 41 19.86 2.88 -4.12
N SER A 42 20.93 2.36 -3.53
CA SER A 42 22.06 3.17 -3.07
C SER A 42 23.22 3.19 -4.06
N GLY A 43 23.27 2.25 -5.00
CA GLY A 43 24.33 2.15 -5.99
C GLY A 43 24.93 0.75 -6.11
N CYS A 44 25.89 0.64 -7.02
CA CYS A 44 26.68 -0.55 -7.25
C CYS A 44 27.92 -0.57 -6.37
N PHE A 45 28.18 -1.67 -5.66
CA PHE A 45 29.33 -1.82 -4.77
C PHE A 45 30.18 -3.03 -5.17
N VAL A 46 31.49 -2.94 -4.97
CA VAL A 46 32.37 -4.10 -5.10
C VAL A 46 32.01 -5.12 -4.02
N ASP A 47 31.93 -6.40 -4.37
CA ASP A 47 31.88 -7.50 -3.42
C ASP A 47 33.13 -8.37 -3.51
N ASN A 48 33.47 -9.09 -2.43
CA ASN A 48 34.63 -9.97 -2.40
C ASN A 48 34.36 -11.17 -1.48
N THR A 49 34.53 -12.38 -2.00
CA THR A 49 34.36 -13.63 -1.22
C THR A 49 35.20 -13.73 0.06
N SER A 50 36.34 -13.06 0.13
CA SER A 50 37.22 -13.01 1.31
C SER A 50 36.82 -11.92 2.31
N GLN A 51 36.05 -10.92 1.88
CA GLN A 51 35.54 -9.83 2.68
C GLN A 51 34.23 -9.33 2.05
N ARG A 52 33.13 -10.02 2.36
CA ARG A 52 31.82 -9.71 1.78
C ARG A 52 31.35 -8.32 2.22
N THR A 53 30.71 -7.61 1.30
CA THR A 53 30.06 -6.32 1.52
C THR A 53 28.83 -6.48 2.40
N LEU A 54 28.04 -7.53 2.16
CA LEU A 54 26.94 -7.97 3.04
C LEU A 54 27.18 -9.43 3.43
N ILE A 55 27.08 -9.75 4.72
CA ILE A 55 27.60 -11.02 5.26
C ILE A 55 26.58 -12.17 5.28
N THR A 56 25.29 -11.87 5.18
CA THR A 56 24.22 -12.86 5.30
C THR A 56 23.60 -13.13 3.95
N GLN A 57 23.86 -14.29 3.35
CA GLN A 57 23.11 -14.73 2.18
C GLN A 57 21.75 -15.28 2.61
N VAL A 58 20.68 -14.89 1.92
CA VAL A 58 19.32 -15.40 2.15
C VAL A 58 18.74 -15.95 0.85
N GLU A 59 17.72 -16.78 0.97
CA GLU A 59 17.01 -17.32 -0.19
C GLU A 59 15.53 -16.91 -0.12
N PRO A 60 15.05 -16.06 -1.05
CA PRO A 60 13.65 -15.70 -1.12
C PRO A 60 12.74 -16.90 -1.41
N PRO A 61 11.44 -16.81 -1.08
CA PRO A 61 10.47 -17.86 -1.42
C PRO A 61 10.51 -18.24 -2.90
N SER A 62 10.37 -19.52 -3.21
CA SER A 62 10.46 -20.07 -4.58
C SER A 62 11.76 -19.79 -5.35
N SER A 63 12.82 -19.36 -4.65
CA SER A 63 14.12 -19.01 -5.23
C SER A 63 14.03 -17.94 -6.33
N SER A 64 12.97 -17.12 -6.30
CA SER A 64 12.66 -16.11 -7.30
C SER A 64 13.39 -14.79 -7.02
N VAL A 65 14.72 -14.78 -7.12
CA VAL A 65 15.53 -13.61 -6.77
C VAL A 65 15.28 -12.42 -7.69
N SER A 66 14.83 -11.33 -7.08
CA SER A 66 14.66 -9.98 -7.63
C SER A 66 14.79 -8.97 -6.49
N PRO A 67 15.05 -7.68 -6.76
CA PRO A 67 15.16 -6.68 -5.70
C PRO A 67 13.93 -6.63 -4.76
N PRO A 68 12.66 -6.66 -5.24
CA PRO A 68 11.49 -6.74 -4.34
C PRO A 68 11.51 -7.94 -3.40
N THR A 69 11.73 -9.15 -3.94
CA THR A 69 11.75 -10.38 -3.12
C THR A 69 12.92 -10.41 -2.12
N CYS A 70 14.03 -9.75 -2.45
CA CYS A 70 15.18 -9.60 -1.57
C CYS A 70 14.92 -8.61 -0.45
N ALA A 71 14.31 -7.48 -0.79
CA ALA A 71 13.84 -6.48 0.15
C ALA A 71 12.92 -7.11 1.20
N ASP A 72 11.89 -7.84 0.80
CA ASP A 72 10.94 -8.50 1.71
C ASP A 72 11.64 -9.50 2.63
N THR A 73 12.54 -10.32 2.06
CA THR A 73 13.26 -11.36 2.81
C THR A 73 14.22 -10.73 3.82
N CYS A 74 15.01 -9.72 3.43
CA CYS A 74 15.93 -9.05 4.33
C CYS A 74 15.19 -8.26 5.42
N ALA A 75 14.07 -7.61 5.09
CA ALA A 75 13.22 -6.92 6.05
C ALA A 75 12.61 -7.90 7.06
N PHE A 76 12.12 -9.07 6.62
CA PHE A 76 11.61 -10.12 7.50
C PHE A 76 12.64 -10.59 8.52
N TYR A 77 13.92 -10.66 8.13
CA TYR A 77 15.02 -11.01 9.04
C TYR A 77 15.56 -9.82 9.85
N GLY A 78 14.97 -8.63 9.71
CA GLY A 78 15.30 -7.42 10.48
C GLY A 78 16.56 -6.68 10.00
N TYR A 79 16.97 -6.87 8.75
CA TYR A 79 18.12 -6.19 8.16
C TYR A 79 17.74 -4.84 7.55
N THR A 80 18.65 -3.87 7.60
CA THR A 80 18.46 -2.52 7.04
C THR A 80 19.22 -2.28 5.74
N THR A 81 20.05 -3.23 5.31
CA THR A 81 20.78 -3.20 4.03
C THR A 81 20.55 -4.52 3.30
N MET A 82 20.26 -4.45 2.00
CA MET A 82 20.14 -5.62 1.14
C MET A 82 20.92 -5.39 -0.14
N GLY A 83 21.24 -6.48 -0.83
CA GLY A 83 21.85 -6.42 -2.13
C GLY A 83 21.58 -7.65 -2.96
N THR A 84 21.58 -7.45 -4.27
CA THR A 84 21.45 -8.52 -5.26
C THR A 84 22.77 -8.66 -6.03
N GLU A 85 23.23 -9.90 -6.21
CA GLU A 85 24.46 -10.23 -6.91
C GLU A 85 24.23 -11.33 -7.95
N PHE A 86 25.02 -11.32 -9.02
CA PHE A 86 25.13 -12.40 -10.00
C PHE A 86 23.80 -12.89 -10.58
N GLY A 87 22.80 -11.99 -10.67
CA GLY A 87 21.48 -12.28 -11.24
C GLY A 87 20.59 -13.18 -10.39
N GLY A 88 21.09 -13.76 -9.29
CA GLY A 88 20.40 -14.84 -8.59
C GLY A 88 20.75 -14.97 -7.11
N GLU A 89 21.52 -14.04 -6.55
CA GLU A 89 21.88 -14.08 -5.14
C GLU A 89 21.24 -12.91 -4.38
N CYS A 90 20.91 -13.18 -3.12
CA CYS A 90 20.33 -12.22 -2.21
C CYS A 90 21.16 -12.13 -0.95
N TRP A 91 21.61 -10.92 -0.61
CA TRP A 91 22.48 -10.66 0.53
C TRP A 91 21.85 -9.61 1.44
N CYS A 92 21.95 -9.81 2.74
CA CYS A 92 21.45 -8.90 3.77
C CYS A 92 22.57 -8.50 4.75
N GLY A 93 22.42 -7.31 5.32
CA GLY A 93 23.29 -6.76 6.35
C GLY A 93 22.70 -5.48 6.93
N ASN A 94 23.50 -4.70 7.65
CA ASN A 94 23.04 -3.41 8.22
C ASN A 94 23.88 -2.22 7.77
N ASP A 95 24.99 -2.48 7.07
CA ASP A 95 25.85 -1.49 6.44
C ASP A 95 26.70 -2.19 5.35
N THR A 96 27.34 -1.41 4.51
CA THR A 96 28.28 -1.88 3.46
C THR A 96 29.74 -1.85 3.92
N GLY A 97 30.00 -1.54 5.20
CA GLY A 97 31.33 -1.37 5.76
C GLY A 97 32.18 -0.37 4.99
N SER A 98 33.35 -0.83 4.53
CA SER A 98 34.29 -0.05 3.71
C SER A 98 34.25 -0.42 2.22
N ALA A 99 33.16 -1.03 1.75
CA ALA A 99 33.04 -1.42 0.35
C ALA A 99 33.07 -0.19 -0.56
N ALA A 100 33.78 -0.30 -1.68
CA ALA A 100 33.89 0.77 -2.65
C ALA A 100 32.65 0.79 -3.55
N GLN A 101 31.99 1.95 -3.64
CA GLN A 101 30.97 2.20 -4.65
C GLN A 101 31.63 2.37 -6.03
N VAL A 102 31.02 1.77 -7.05
CA VAL A 102 31.47 1.79 -8.46
C VAL A 102 30.35 2.27 -9.37
N ALA A 103 30.61 2.33 -10.68
CA ALA A 103 29.60 2.80 -11.63
C ALA A 103 28.42 1.81 -11.71
N ASP A 104 27.19 2.33 -11.77
CA ASP A 104 25.98 1.50 -11.87
C ASP A 104 25.98 0.57 -13.09
N THR A 105 26.70 0.94 -14.16
CA THR A 105 26.89 0.10 -15.35
C THR A 105 27.64 -1.21 -15.05
N GLU A 106 28.33 -1.31 -13.92
CA GLU A 106 28.97 -2.54 -13.45
C GLU A 106 28.00 -3.48 -12.73
N CYS A 107 26.79 -3.03 -12.41
CA CYS A 107 25.71 -3.83 -11.83
C CYS A 107 24.55 -3.99 -12.84
N ALA A 108 24.88 -4.35 -14.09
CA ALA A 108 23.92 -4.38 -15.20
C ALA A 108 23.46 -5.81 -15.58
N MET A 109 23.75 -6.82 -14.75
CA MET A 109 23.22 -8.16 -14.94
C MET A 109 21.72 -8.17 -14.60
N THR A 110 20.89 -8.72 -15.47
CA THR A 110 19.45 -8.85 -15.20
C THR A 110 19.18 -9.97 -14.21
N CYS A 111 18.11 -9.83 -13.42
CA CYS A 111 17.73 -10.89 -12.50
C CYS A 111 17.21 -12.12 -13.26
N ASN A 112 17.53 -13.31 -12.75
CA ASN A 112 17.10 -14.59 -13.32
C ASN A 112 15.59 -14.77 -13.26
N ALA A 113 14.95 -14.29 -12.18
CA ALA A 113 13.52 -14.44 -11.95
C ALA A 113 12.67 -13.34 -12.62
N ASN A 114 13.21 -12.12 -12.73
CA ASN A 114 12.53 -10.99 -13.37
C ASN A 114 13.54 -10.10 -14.12
N ARG A 115 13.48 -10.13 -15.45
CA ARG A 115 14.42 -9.40 -16.31
C ARG A 115 14.18 -7.89 -16.36
N ASP A 116 13.11 -7.38 -15.76
CA ASP A 116 12.82 -5.95 -15.67
C ASP A 116 13.73 -5.24 -14.63
N TYR A 117 14.48 -6.01 -13.84
CA TYR A 117 15.39 -5.49 -12.82
C TYR A 117 16.84 -5.89 -13.07
N PHE A 118 17.75 -5.05 -12.60
CA PHE A 118 19.16 -5.42 -12.43
C PHE A 118 19.40 -6.08 -11.06
N CYS A 119 20.27 -7.09 -11.06
CA CYS A 119 20.66 -7.88 -9.89
C CYS A 119 22.19 -8.03 -9.79
N GLY A 120 22.89 -6.89 -9.79
CA GLY A 120 24.34 -6.84 -9.65
C GLY A 120 25.10 -7.29 -10.90
N ASP A 121 26.27 -7.90 -10.68
CA ASP A 121 27.08 -8.67 -11.64
C ASP A 121 28.05 -9.54 -10.80
N ALA A 122 29.03 -10.21 -11.42
CA ALA A 122 30.07 -10.95 -10.68
C ALA A 122 30.92 -9.99 -9.82
N ASP A 123 31.02 -10.26 -8.52
CA ASP A 123 31.72 -9.41 -7.54
C ASP A 123 31.19 -7.96 -7.52
N ARG A 124 29.91 -7.78 -7.90
CA ARG A 124 29.22 -6.48 -8.00
C ARG A 124 27.82 -6.59 -7.41
N LEU A 125 27.63 -5.90 -6.29
CA LEU A 125 26.42 -5.94 -5.51
C LEU A 125 25.58 -4.69 -5.80
N SER A 126 24.37 -4.87 -6.33
CA SER A 126 23.36 -3.80 -6.37
C SER A 126 22.82 -3.61 -4.96
N VAL A 127 23.21 -2.54 -4.27
CA VAL A 127 22.86 -2.31 -2.86
C VAL A 127 21.65 -1.40 -2.73
N TYR A 128 20.78 -1.75 -1.79
CA TYR A 128 19.65 -0.95 -1.36
C TYR A 128 19.68 -0.78 0.15
N TYR A 129 19.31 0.42 0.61
CA TYR A 129 19.10 0.69 2.03
C TYR A 129 17.61 0.75 2.34
N ASN A 130 17.24 0.17 3.48
CA ASN A 130 15.90 0.34 4.03
C ASN A 130 15.78 1.80 4.48
N ASN A 131 14.88 2.52 3.83
CA ASN A 131 14.59 3.92 4.09
C ASN A 131 13.09 4.02 4.35
N PRO A 132 12.62 3.49 5.50
CA PRO A 132 11.24 3.63 5.88
C PRO A 132 10.91 5.12 5.97
N PRO A 133 9.77 5.56 5.42
CA PRO A 133 9.39 6.95 5.50
C PRO A 133 9.33 7.39 6.96
N GLN A 134 9.87 8.57 7.25
CA GLN A 134 9.59 9.22 8.52
C GLN A 134 8.19 9.83 8.44
N GLU A 135 7.18 9.04 8.81
CA GLU A 135 5.78 9.49 8.87
C GLU A 135 5.67 10.73 9.78
N THR A 136 5.16 11.83 9.23
CA THR A 136 4.87 13.05 10.02
C THR A 136 3.39 13.37 9.90
N TYR A 137 2.60 12.88 10.84
CA TYR A 137 1.17 13.21 10.89
C TYR A 137 0.96 14.57 11.56
N SER A 138 0.22 15.43 10.87
CA SER A 138 -0.33 16.64 11.47
C SER A 138 -1.47 16.26 12.42
N SER A 139 -1.49 16.82 13.62
CA SER A 139 -2.68 16.79 14.50
C SER A 139 -3.74 17.82 14.11
N GLU A 140 -3.36 18.76 13.23
CA GLU A 140 -4.23 19.81 12.71
C GLU A 140 -4.91 19.31 11.44
N CYS A 141 -6.25 19.33 11.47
CA CYS A 141 -7.07 19.10 10.29
C CYS A 141 -6.73 20.11 9.20
N LEU A 142 -6.80 19.67 7.95
CA LEU A 142 -6.77 20.57 6.81
C LEU A 142 -8.03 21.45 6.86
N ASP A 143 -7.86 22.67 7.35
CA ASP A 143 -8.91 23.68 7.32
C ASP A 143 -9.28 24.06 5.88
N LEU A 144 -10.50 24.56 5.73
CA LEU A 144 -11.26 24.99 4.54
C LEU A 144 -10.56 25.70 3.35
N ASN A 145 -9.25 25.92 3.38
CA ASN A 145 -8.45 26.17 2.17
C ASN A 145 -8.10 24.85 1.47
N VAL A 146 -9.13 24.04 1.27
CA VAL A 146 -9.03 22.73 0.63
C VAL A 146 -8.42 22.93 -0.76
N PRO A 147 -7.36 22.19 -1.14
CA PRO A 147 -6.89 22.20 -2.52
C PRO A 147 -8.06 21.91 -3.46
N SER A 148 -8.17 22.61 -4.59
CA SER A 148 -9.36 22.55 -5.47
C SER A 148 -9.71 21.14 -5.99
N TRP A 149 -8.83 20.16 -5.79
CA TRP A 149 -9.01 18.76 -6.14
C TRP A 149 -9.61 17.89 -5.01
N LEU A 150 -9.58 18.32 -3.74
CA LEU A 150 -10.15 17.53 -2.64
C LEU A 150 -11.64 17.82 -2.48
N ASN A 151 -12.47 16.85 -2.87
CA ASN A 151 -13.92 16.95 -2.77
C ASN A 151 -14.39 16.53 -1.37
N ILE A 152 -14.81 17.51 -0.56
CA ILE A 152 -15.37 17.25 0.79
C ILE A 152 -16.76 16.61 0.77
N SER A 153 -17.31 16.36 -0.41
CA SER A 153 -18.60 15.73 -0.64
C SER A 153 -18.45 14.57 -1.63
N ASN A 154 -18.88 13.38 -1.23
CA ASN A 154 -18.85 12.18 -2.07
C ASN A 154 -17.42 11.74 -2.47
N PHE A 155 -16.55 11.62 -1.47
CA PHE A 155 -15.23 10.98 -1.58
C PHE A 155 -15.32 9.48 -1.27
N THR A 156 -14.29 8.75 -1.66
CA THR A 156 -14.05 7.36 -1.30
C THR A 156 -12.84 7.26 -0.38
N LEU A 157 -12.67 6.11 0.27
CA LEU A 157 -11.49 5.85 1.08
C LEU A 157 -10.70 4.72 0.45
N PHE A 158 -9.39 4.85 0.41
CA PHE A 158 -8.47 3.77 0.05
C PHE A 158 -7.57 3.49 1.24
N ALA A 159 -7.49 2.25 1.69
CA ALA A 159 -6.54 1.88 2.73
C ALA A 159 -5.30 1.24 2.10
N SER A 160 -4.12 1.72 2.47
CA SER A 160 -2.84 1.12 2.08
C SER A 160 -2.06 0.68 3.31
N PRO A 161 -1.43 -0.50 3.29
CA PRO A 161 -0.50 -0.90 4.33
C PRO A 161 0.58 0.16 4.59
N LYS A 162 0.87 0.43 5.87
CA LYS A 162 2.04 1.20 6.32
C LYS A 162 3.34 0.41 6.25
N GLU A 163 3.25 -0.88 5.94
CA GLU A 163 4.42 -1.70 5.72
C GLU A 163 4.17 -2.57 4.48
N PRO A 164 5.21 -2.78 3.66
CA PRO A 164 5.29 -3.80 2.63
C PRO A 164 4.63 -5.12 3.06
N PRO A 165 3.73 -5.73 2.27
CA PRO A 165 3.31 -7.09 2.55
C PRO A 165 4.53 -8.02 2.42
N THR A 166 4.94 -8.64 3.53
CA THR A 166 6.15 -9.48 3.59
C THR A 166 6.00 -10.84 2.88
N SER A 167 4.95 -11.06 2.09
CA SER A 167 4.68 -12.33 1.41
C SER A 167 3.86 -12.12 0.14
N SER A 168 4.05 -13.03 -0.83
CA SER A 168 3.40 -13.01 -2.17
C SER A 168 1.88 -13.27 -2.19
N GLY A 169 1.22 -13.04 -1.06
CA GLY A 169 -0.25 -13.04 -0.91
C GLY A 169 -0.73 -12.09 0.18
N GLY A 170 0.13 -11.17 0.63
CA GLY A 170 -0.26 -10.12 1.56
C GLY A 170 -1.22 -9.13 0.92
N TRP A 171 -2.05 -8.49 1.73
CA TRP A 171 -3.00 -7.50 1.26
C TRP A 171 -2.28 -6.19 0.94
N GLU A 172 -2.30 -5.76 -0.33
CA GLU A 172 -1.58 -4.59 -0.83
C GLU A 172 -2.35 -3.26 -0.69
N GLY A 173 -3.57 -3.31 -0.14
CA GLY A 173 -4.48 -2.17 -0.09
C GLY A 173 -5.74 -2.37 -0.91
N SER A 174 -6.77 -1.58 -0.64
CA SER A 174 -8.03 -1.62 -1.39
C SER A 174 -8.89 -0.37 -1.12
N THR A 175 -9.76 -0.08 -2.09
CA THR A 175 -10.88 0.85 -1.85
C THR A 175 -11.80 0.26 -0.78
N LEU A 176 -12.14 1.08 0.21
CA LEU A 176 -13.01 0.70 1.30
C LEU A 176 -14.47 0.93 0.92
N HIS A 177 -15.31 0.05 1.41
CA HIS A 177 -16.75 0.06 1.18
C HIS A 177 -17.51 0.12 2.50
N ILE A 178 -18.73 0.65 2.43
CA ILE A 178 -19.64 0.67 3.58
C ILE A 178 -20.64 -0.44 3.38
N ILE A 179 -20.68 -1.34 4.34
CA ILE A 179 -21.47 -2.58 4.27
C ILE A 179 -22.43 -2.65 5.43
N ASP A 180 -23.65 -3.07 5.15
CA ASP A 180 -24.67 -3.29 6.19
C ASP A 180 -24.33 -4.58 6.95
N ILE A 181 -24.35 -4.52 8.28
CA ILE A 181 -23.99 -5.64 9.17
C ILE A 181 -25.15 -6.14 10.01
N LEU A 182 -26.12 -5.28 10.33
CA LEU A 182 -27.26 -5.63 11.18
C LEU A 182 -28.43 -4.70 10.88
N VAL A 183 -29.64 -5.25 10.91
CA VAL A 183 -30.89 -4.49 10.94
C VAL A 183 -31.63 -4.88 12.21
N ASP A 184 -31.92 -3.91 13.08
CA ASP A 184 -32.67 -4.06 14.32
C ASP A 184 -33.81 -3.04 14.36
N GLY A 185 -35.03 -3.50 14.06
CA GLY A 185 -36.19 -2.62 13.93
C GLY A 185 -35.98 -1.58 12.82
N ASP A 186 -36.01 -0.30 13.20
CA ASP A 186 -35.80 0.85 12.31
C ASP A 186 -34.32 1.27 12.19
N ALA A 187 -33.41 0.58 12.90
CA ALA A 187 -31.98 0.87 12.88
C ALA A 187 -31.25 -0.11 11.97
N THR A 188 -30.61 0.40 10.92
CA THR A 188 -29.55 -0.30 10.20
C THR A 188 -28.21 0.12 10.75
N TYR A 189 -27.33 -0.85 10.97
CA TYR A 189 -25.92 -0.66 11.32
C TYR A 189 -25.06 -1.09 10.16
N SER A 190 -24.06 -0.27 9.84
CA SER A 190 -23.11 -0.51 8.76
C SER A 190 -21.70 -0.17 9.24
N LEU A 191 -20.67 -0.66 8.56
CA LEU A 191 -19.28 -0.31 8.87
C LEU A 191 -18.40 -0.18 7.62
N ILE A 192 -17.19 0.34 7.79
CA ILE A 192 -16.17 0.44 6.75
C ILE A 192 -15.34 -0.85 6.68
N SER A 193 -15.26 -1.48 5.50
CA SER A 193 -14.54 -2.73 5.28
C SER A 193 -13.95 -2.80 3.87
N ALA A 194 -12.84 -3.51 3.71
CA ALA A 194 -12.34 -3.96 2.41
C ALA A 194 -13.03 -5.29 2.07
N CYS A 195 -13.93 -5.27 1.09
CA CYS A 195 -14.67 -6.46 0.69
C CYS A 195 -14.83 -6.54 -0.82
N GLN A 196 -14.34 -7.62 -1.42
CA GLN A 196 -14.34 -7.83 -2.87
C GLN A 196 -15.69 -8.31 -3.42
N ASP A 197 -16.46 -9.05 -2.62
CA ASP A 197 -17.74 -9.69 -3.04
C ASP A 197 -18.97 -9.18 -2.27
N CYS A 198 -18.85 -8.07 -1.53
CA CYS A 198 -19.96 -7.51 -0.80
C CYS A 198 -20.91 -6.74 -1.73
N ASN A 199 -22.21 -6.83 -1.47
CA ASN A 199 -23.18 -5.99 -2.16
C ASN A 199 -23.06 -4.55 -1.61
N VAL A 200 -22.38 -3.68 -2.34
CA VAL A 200 -22.12 -2.30 -1.90
C VAL A 200 -23.24 -1.38 -2.40
N THR A 201 -24.08 -0.92 -1.47
CA THR A 201 -25.14 0.06 -1.74
C THR A 201 -24.66 1.51 -1.57
N TRP A 202 -23.61 1.70 -0.78
CA TRP A 202 -23.04 2.98 -0.39
C TRP A 202 -21.79 3.29 -1.22
N LEU A 203 -21.83 4.37 -2.01
CA LEU A 203 -20.82 4.68 -3.02
C LEU A 203 -19.75 5.68 -2.56
N GLY A 204 -19.98 6.39 -1.45
CA GLY A 204 -19.05 7.40 -0.99
C GLY A 204 -19.41 7.96 0.38
N LEU A 205 -18.61 8.94 0.79
CA LEU A 205 -18.65 9.59 2.08
C LEU A 205 -18.60 11.11 1.92
N SER A 206 -19.14 11.81 2.90
CA SER A 206 -19.05 13.27 3.04
C SER A 206 -18.84 13.60 4.50
N PHE A 207 -18.21 14.75 4.77
CA PHE A 207 -18.18 15.27 6.14
C PHE A 207 -19.49 16.02 6.45
N SER A 208 -19.97 15.92 7.69
CA SER A 208 -21.14 16.68 8.15
C SER A 208 -20.88 18.18 8.26
N GLY A 209 -19.61 18.55 8.47
CA GLY A 209 -19.14 19.92 8.48
C GLY A 209 -18.22 20.20 7.30
N THR A 210 -17.52 21.32 7.40
CA THR A 210 -16.63 21.80 6.36
C THR A 210 -15.24 21.16 6.46
N GLY A 211 -15.09 19.95 5.89
CA GLY A 211 -13.82 19.21 5.91
C GLY A 211 -13.50 18.48 7.22
N ALA A 212 -14.39 18.59 8.22
CA ALA A 212 -14.33 17.88 9.48
C ALA A 212 -15.74 17.60 10.03
N GLY A 213 -15.89 16.58 10.87
CA GLY A 213 -17.12 16.26 11.59
C GLY A 213 -17.43 14.77 11.57
N TYR A 214 -18.72 14.43 11.53
CA TYR A 214 -19.17 13.06 11.30
C TYR A 214 -19.02 12.67 9.83
N LEU A 215 -18.88 11.38 9.57
CA LEU A 215 -18.95 10.83 8.22
C LEU A 215 -20.41 10.52 7.85
N ILE A 216 -20.81 10.94 6.66
CA ILE A 216 -22.15 10.74 6.09
C ILE A 216 -21.99 9.92 4.81
N PRO A 217 -22.51 8.69 4.75
CA PRO A 217 -22.42 7.88 3.56
C PRO A 217 -23.48 8.27 2.53
N SER A 218 -23.12 8.14 1.25
CA SER A 218 -23.99 8.36 0.08
C SER A 218 -24.33 7.01 -0.57
N VAL A 219 -25.56 6.85 -1.07
CA VAL A 219 -26.01 5.64 -1.79
C VAL A 219 -26.14 5.87 -3.30
N SER A 220 -26.04 4.78 -4.05
CA SER A 220 -26.32 4.75 -5.50
C SER A 220 -27.79 5.01 -5.85
N SER A 221 -28.72 4.56 -4.98
CA SER A 221 -30.17 4.67 -5.16
C SER A 221 -30.81 5.28 -3.91
N PRO A 222 -30.96 6.62 -3.83
CA PRO A 222 -31.49 7.29 -2.66
C PRO A 222 -32.98 7.07 -2.41
N GLU A 223 -33.73 6.51 -3.38
CA GLU A 223 -35.13 6.16 -3.18
C GLU A 223 -35.26 5.02 -2.14
N GLY A 224 -35.54 5.40 -0.89
CA GLY A 224 -35.89 4.49 0.19
C GLY A 224 -34.75 4.11 1.15
N ALA A 225 -33.50 4.45 0.86
CA ALA A 225 -32.39 4.25 1.79
C ALA A 225 -32.47 5.31 2.92
N PRO A 226 -32.57 4.92 4.19
CA PRO A 226 -32.59 5.88 5.28
C PRO A 226 -31.22 6.56 5.41
N PRO A 227 -31.16 7.89 5.65
CA PRO A 227 -29.88 8.57 5.84
C PRO A 227 -29.14 7.97 7.04
N MET A 228 -27.83 7.83 6.93
CA MET A 228 -26.98 7.33 8.01
C MET A 228 -25.99 8.39 8.48
N LEU A 229 -25.43 8.17 9.66
CA LEU A 229 -24.38 8.99 10.24
C LEU A 229 -23.40 8.07 10.97
N SER A 230 -22.11 8.39 10.94
CA SER A 230 -21.13 7.70 11.76
C SER A 230 -21.41 7.92 13.25
N LEU A 231 -21.11 6.91 14.04
CA LEU A 231 -21.10 7.00 15.50
C LEU A 231 -19.74 7.55 15.99
N ASN A 232 -19.63 7.78 17.30
CA ASN A 232 -18.37 8.16 17.93
C ASN A 232 -17.33 7.05 17.75
N LEU A 233 -16.09 7.47 17.52
CA LEU A 233 -14.98 6.55 17.41
C LEU A 233 -14.60 6.04 18.81
N ILE A 234 -14.38 4.73 18.90
CA ILE A 234 -13.95 4.06 20.14
C ILE A 234 -12.76 3.20 19.77
N ALA A 235 -11.68 3.30 20.57
CA ALA A 235 -10.50 2.46 20.40
C ALA A 235 -10.88 0.97 20.40
N GLY A 236 -10.35 0.24 19.43
CA GLY A 236 -10.63 -1.16 19.19
C GLY A 236 -11.90 -1.46 18.39
N ILE A 237 -12.72 -0.46 18.05
CA ILE A 237 -13.96 -0.63 17.31
C ILE A 237 -13.83 -0.12 15.88
N SER A 238 -14.55 -0.76 14.95
CA SER A 238 -14.66 -0.30 13.57
C SER A 238 -15.42 1.02 13.44
N VAL A 239 -15.25 1.73 12.33
CA VAL A 239 -16.08 2.91 12.03
C VAL A 239 -17.50 2.45 11.73
N VAL A 240 -18.41 2.65 12.68
CA VAL A 240 -19.82 2.23 12.59
C VAL A 240 -20.72 3.39 12.18
N PHE A 241 -21.67 3.10 11.29
CA PHE A 241 -22.76 3.99 10.92
C PHE A 241 -24.09 3.45 11.44
N GLN A 242 -24.99 4.35 11.77
CA GLN A 242 -26.36 4.01 12.16
C GLN A 242 -27.36 4.89 11.39
N THR A 243 -28.57 4.35 11.17
CA THR A 243 -29.70 5.12 10.64
C THR A 243 -29.96 6.39 11.46
N ARG A 244 -29.83 7.56 10.82
CA ARG A 244 -29.85 8.89 11.47
C ARG A 244 -31.10 9.15 12.29
N ALA A 245 -32.27 8.66 11.85
CA ALA A 245 -33.53 8.84 12.57
C ALA A 245 -33.57 8.13 13.95
N THR A 246 -32.72 7.12 14.14
CA THR A 246 -32.63 6.34 15.39
C THR A 246 -31.55 6.86 16.34
N ILE A 247 -30.80 7.87 15.91
CA ILE A 247 -29.71 8.48 16.66
C ILE A 247 -30.29 9.64 17.51
N PRO A 248 -29.99 9.71 18.82
CA PRO A 248 -30.43 10.82 19.67
C PRO A 248 -29.97 12.19 19.13
N ASN A 249 -30.84 13.20 19.23
CA ASN A 249 -30.56 14.55 18.74
C ASN A 249 -29.52 15.30 19.59
N ASP A 250 -29.29 14.84 20.82
CA ASP A 250 -28.40 15.40 21.83
C ASP A 250 -27.06 14.66 21.91
N LEU A 251 -26.63 14.04 20.82
CA LEU A 251 -25.34 13.37 20.77
C LEU A 251 -24.21 14.36 21.14
N PRO A 252 -23.31 14.00 22.07
CA PRO A 252 -22.20 14.88 22.46
C PRO A 252 -21.38 15.31 21.23
N ASP A 253 -20.83 16.53 21.26
CA ASP A 253 -19.88 17.06 20.28
C ASP A 253 -18.51 16.34 20.38
N TYR A 254 -18.51 15.02 20.19
CA TYR A 254 -17.33 14.16 20.18
C TYR A 254 -16.94 13.51 18.83
N PRO A 255 -17.34 14.00 17.63
CA PRO A 255 -16.80 13.51 16.38
C PRO A 255 -15.70 14.42 15.83
N ASN A 256 -14.50 13.89 15.61
CA ASN A 256 -13.50 14.57 14.79
C ASN A 256 -12.93 13.58 13.79
N PHE A 257 -13.73 13.23 12.78
CA PHE A 257 -13.13 12.83 11.51
C PHE A 257 -12.75 14.09 10.75
N CYS A 258 -11.56 14.11 10.19
CA CYS A 258 -11.15 15.15 9.26
C CYS A 258 -10.07 14.61 8.33
N THR A 259 -9.62 15.43 7.40
CA THR A 259 -8.45 15.12 6.59
C THR A 259 -7.22 15.81 7.15
N VAL A 260 -6.08 15.15 7.08
CA VAL A 260 -4.76 15.74 7.37
C VAL A 260 -3.86 15.59 6.16
N ALA A 261 -2.82 16.41 6.09
CA ALA A 261 -1.87 16.37 4.98
C ALA A 261 -1.26 14.97 4.80
N ASN A 262 -0.87 14.65 3.56
CA ASN A 262 -0.11 13.45 3.25
C ASN A 262 1.13 13.36 4.18
N PRO A 263 1.30 12.26 4.95
CA PRO A 263 2.42 12.12 5.88
C PRO A 263 3.77 11.88 5.19
N TYR A 264 3.77 11.66 3.87
CA TYR A 264 4.95 11.38 3.06
C TYR A 264 5.39 12.55 2.18
N PRO A 265 6.69 12.65 1.83
CA PRO A 265 7.17 13.62 0.85
C PRO A 265 6.50 13.40 -0.52
N SER A 266 6.06 14.49 -1.16
CA SER A 266 5.44 14.43 -2.50
C SER A 266 6.36 13.78 -3.54
N GLY A 267 5.81 12.87 -4.37
CA GLY A 267 6.58 12.17 -5.39
C GLY A 267 7.56 11.11 -4.87
N SER A 268 7.48 10.73 -3.59
CA SER A 268 8.32 9.67 -3.01
C SER A 268 7.92 8.25 -3.44
N GLY A 269 6.70 8.07 -3.96
CA GLY A 269 6.15 6.77 -4.31
C GLY A 269 5.75 5.90 -3.12
N TYR A 270 5.77 6.45 -1.89
CA TYR A 270 5.31 5.77 -0.68
C TYR A 270 3.79 5.79 -0.50
N SER A 271 3.10 6.62 -1.27
CA SER A 271 1.65 6.67 -1.27
C SER A 271 1.09 6.22 -2.62
N PRO A 272 -0.04 5.46 -2.64
CA PRO A 272 -0.81 5.24 -3.85
C PRO A 272 -1.36 6.55 -4.44
N THR A 273 -1.54 7.60 -3.62
CA THR A 273 -2.05 8.92 -4.04
C THR A 273 -1.28 10.08 -3.41
N ASP A 274 -1.12 11.20 -4.10
CA ASP A 274 -0.62 12.43 -3.45
C ASP A 274 -1.69 13.12 -2.57
N GLY A 275 -2.78 12.42 -2.22
CA GLY A 275 -3.94 12.91 -1.49
C GLY A 275 -3.73 13.01 0.04
N PRO A 276 -4.70 13.57 0.78
CA PRO A 276 -4.67 13.60 2.24
C PRO A 276 -5.11 12.26 2.84
N VAL A 277 -4.86 12.08 4.14
CA VAL A 277 -5.30 10.90 4.89
C VAL A 277 -6.40 11.26 5.89
N LEU A 278 -7.25 10.29 6.23
CA LEU A 278 -8.32 10.39 7.20
C LEU A 278 -7.75 10.33 8.62
N GLN A 279 -7.99 11.38 9.40
CA GLN A 279 -7.79 11.41 10.84
C GLN A 279 -9.12 11.10 11.54
N GLY A 280 -9.08 10.28 12.59
CA GLY A 280 -10.19 10.08 13.51
C GLY A 280 -9.74 10.24 14.96
N ASP A 281 -10.45 11.06 15.73
CA ASP A 281 -10.14 11.31 17.15
C ASP A 281 -8.67 11.73 17.38
N TYR A 282 -8.17 12.65 16.53
CA TYR A 282 -6.79 13.15 16.54
C TYR A 282 -5.70 12.12 16.17
N HIS A 283 -6.10 10.95 15.67
CA HIS A 283 -5.19 9.91 15.20
C HIS A 283 -5.39 9.64 13.71
N ALA A 284 -4.38 9.93 12.91
CA ALA A 284 -4.29 9.51 11.50
C ALA A 284 -3.40 8.27 11.33
N ASP A 285 -2.61 7.95 12.35
CA ASP A 285 -1.60 6.89 12.39
C ASP A 285 -2.10 5.60 13.07
N ALA A 286 -3.29 5.63 13.66
CA ALA A 286 -3.84 4.56 14.47
C ALA A 286 -4.95 3.76 13.79
N TRP A 287 -4.90 3.66 12.46
CA TRP A 287 -5.80 2.81 11.69
C TRP A 287 -5.18 1.45 11.41
N ALA A 288 -6.01 0.41 11.47
CA ALA A 288 -5.63 -0.90 10.99
C ALA A 288 -6.79 -1.60 10.28
N MET A 289 -6.44 -2.45 9.33
CA MET A 289 -7.34 -3.39 8.69
C MET A 289 -7.24 -4.73 9.43
N CYS A 290 -8.30 -5.11 10.14
CA CYS A 290 -8.32 -6.28 11.02
C CYS A 290 -9.21 -7.39 10.44
N PRO A 291 -8.70 -8.63 10.29
CA PRO A 291 -9.53 -9.77 9.90
C PRO A 291 -10.61 -10.04 10.94
N ASN A 292 -11.87 -9.87 10.54
CA ASN A 292 -13.01 -10.12 11.39
C ASN A 292 -13.34 -11.62 11.39
N ILE A 293 -13.03 -12.27 12.51
CA ILE A 293 -13.19 -13.72 12.70
C ILE A 293 -14.60 -14.13 13.10
N SER A 294 -15.47 -13.17 13.48
CA SER A 294 -16.86 -13.41 13.87
C SER A 294 -17.87 -13.06 12.77
N ALA A 295 -17.43 -12.39 11.71
CA ALA A 295 -18.27 -12.00 10.56
C ALA A 295 -18.56 -13.18 9.62
N VAL A 296 -19.65 -13.02 8.85
CA VAL A 296 -20.01 -13.92 7.73
C VAL A 296 -20.11 -13.07 6.45
N PRO A 297 -19.36 -13.39 5.38
CA PRO A 297 -18.37 -14.47 5.28
C PRO A 297 -17.18 -14.26 6.24
N ALA A 298 -16.56 -15.36 6.65
CA ALA A 298 -15.40 -15.32 7.54
C ALA A 298 -14.23 -14.57 6.88
N ASN A 299 -13.40 -13.92 7.71
CA ASN A 299 -12.21 -13.17 7.29
C ASN A 299 -12.51 -11.91 6.47
N ARG A 300 -13.67 -11.29 6.72
CA ARG A 300 -13.94 -9.93 6.25
C ARG A 300 -12.94 -8.96 6.88
N LEU A 301 -12.35 -8.07 6.08
CA LEU A 301 -11.30 -7.18 6.57
C LEU A 301 -11.89 -5.82 6.95
N ASP A 302 -12.01 -5.53 8.25
CA ASP A 302 -12.71 -4.34 8.74
C ASP A 302 -11.72 -3.24 9.13
N LEU A 303 -12.06 -1.97 8.86
CA LEU A 303 -11.27 -0.83 9.31
C LEU A 303 -11.53 -0.59 10.80
N VAL A 304 -10.50 -0.66 11.63
CA VAL A 304 -10.54 -0.52 13.10
C VAL A 304 -9.65 0.64 13.53
N SER A 305 -10.16 1.50 14.42
CA SER A 305 -9.33 2.52 15.08
C SER A 305 -8.65 1.95 16.32
N GLN A 306 -7.38 2.28 16.53
CA GLN A 306 -6.58 1.89 17.69
C GLN A 306 -6.87 0.44 18.16
N PRO A 307 -6.59 -0.59 17.32
CA PRO A 307 -6.88 -1.99 17.64
C PRO A 307 -6.38 -2.39 19.03
N GLN A 308 -7.17 -3.19 19.74
CA GLN A 308 -6.87 -3.59 21.11
C GLN A 308 -6.60 -5.10 21.21
N PRO A 309 -5.71 -5.54 22.11
CA PRO A 309 -5.56 -6.96 22.42
C PRO A 309 -6.85 -7.55 23.01
N ASP A 310 -7.00 -8.87 22.93
CA ASP A 310 -8.13 -9.64 23.50
C ASP A 310 -9.52 -9.20 23.00
N HIS A 311 -9.61 -8.63 21.79
CA HIS A 311 -10.89 -8.22 21.21
C HIS A 311 -11.71 -9.43 20.71
N PRO A 312 -13.04 -9.47 20.90
CA PRO A 312 -13.85 -10.64 20.54
C PRO A 312 -13.96 -10.91 19.03
N ASN A 313 -13.68 -9.92 18.18
CA ASN A 313 -13.94 -10.00 16.74
C ASN A 313 -12.67 -10.06 15.87
N TYR A 314 -11.47 -9.88 16.43
CA TYR A 314 -10.22 -9.94 15.67
C TYR A 314 -9.05 -10.29 16.59
N ASN A 315 -7.96 -10.79 16.00
CA ASN A 315 -6.66 -10.90 16.65
C ASN A 315 -5.81 -9.67 16.29
N VAL A 316 -5.29 -8.95 17.29
CA VAL A 316 -4.50 -7.72 17.06
C VAL A 316 -3.19 -8.00 16.32
N GLU A 317 -2.61 -9.19 16.49
CA GLU A 317 -1.37 -9.59 15.80
C GLU A 317 -1.59 -9.84 14.29
N GLU A 318 -2.85 -10.01 13.88
CA GLU A 318 -3.24 -10.21 12.48
C GLU A 318 -3.77 -8.92 11.83
N CYS A 319 -3.87 -7.82 12.61
CA CYS A 319 -4.26 -6.52 12.08
C CYS A 319 -3.10 -5.89 11.30
N ILE A 320 -3.42 -5.33 10.14
CA ILE A 320 -2.46 -4.66 9.25
C ILE A 320 -2.54 -3.15 9.52
N PRO A 321 -1.49 -2.49 10.03
CA PRO A 321 -1.47 -1.03 10.14
C PRO A 321 -1.60 -0.38 8.76
N VAL A 322 -2.47 0.63 8.63
CA VAL A 322 -2.74 1.29 7.34
C VAL A 322 -2.76 2.80 7.44
N ASP A 323 -2.43 3.45 6.33
CA ASP A 323 -2.91 4.79 6.02
C ASP A 323 -4.26 4.70 5.31
N VAL A 324 -5.16 5.63 5.62
CA VAL A 324 -6.49 5.70 5.01
C VAL A 324 -6.57 6.97 4.18
N TRP A 325 -6.41 6.85 2.87
CA TRP A 325 -6.43 7.93 1.89
C TRP A 325 -7.86 8.37 1.58
N VAL A 326 -8.03 9.66 1.31
CA VAL A 326 -9.30 10.25 0.84
C VAL A 326 -9.20 10.59 -0.65
N GLU A 327 -10.06 9.97 -1.47
CA GLU A 327 -10.07 10.06 -2.95
C GLU A 327 -11.37 10.62 -3.52
#